data_AF-G9E6Q5-F1
#
_entry.id   AF-G9E6Q5-F1
#
_cell.length_a   1.000
_cell.length_b   1.000
_cell.length_c   1.000
_cell.angle_alpha   90.00
_cell.angle_beta   90.00
_cell.angle_gamma   90.00
#
_symmetry.space_group_name_H-M   'P 1'
#
loop_
_entity.id
_entity.type
_entity.pdbx_description
1 polymer ?
#
loop_
_entity_poly.entity_id
_entity_poly.type
_entity_poly.pdbx_seq_one_letter_code
_entity_poly.pdbx_strand_id
1 'polypeptide(L)'
;QYSGKKIIISTELFKRGCVSTVEECLAASNKIGFPIMGKASEGGGGKGIQKVDNAEELPTCFRRVQAEVPGSPIFIMKLAKGARHLEVQLLANNYGNAISLFGRDCSIQRKHQKIIEEALA
;
A
#
# COMPACT_ATOMS: atom_id res chain seq x y z
N GLN A 1 11.30 21.66 14.28
CA GLN A 1 12.72 21.29 14.50
C GLN A 1 12.93 19.81 14.18
N TYR A 2 13.09 19.46 12.90
CA TYR A 2 13.39 18.08 12.46
C TYR A 2 14.73 17.97 11.72
N SER A 3 15.47 19.09 11.63
CA SER A 3 16.78 19.13 10.99
C SER A 3 17.73 18.13 11.65
N GLY A 4 18.12 17.09 10.90
CA GLY A 4 19.15 16.12 11.28
C GLY A 4 18.68 14.80 11.90
N LYS A 5 17.41 14.64 12.31
CA LYS A 5 16.94 13.35 12.86
C LYS A 5 16.47 12.42 11.74
N LYS A 6 17.27 11.40 11.43
CA LYS A 6 16.83 10.28 10.58
C LYS A 6 15.79 9.44 11.34
N ILE A 7 14.59 9.32 10.78
CA ILE A 7 13.59 8.37 11.26
C ILE A 7 13.95 7.02 10.65
N ILE A 8 14.19 6.02 11.50
CA ILE A 8 14.54 4.67 11.09
C ILE A 8 13.50 3.71 11.69
N ILE A 9 12.89 2.89 10.85
CA ILE A 9 12.03 1.79 11.28
C ILE A 9 12.91 0.57 11.48
N SER A 10 12.90 -0.04 12.68
CA SER A 10 13.66 -1.25 12.93
C SER A 10 13.13 -2.42 12.11
N THR A 11 13.99 -3.36 11.75
CA THR A 11 13.59 -4.55 10.99
C THR A 11 12.51 -5.35 11.70
N GLU A 12 12.56 -5.44 13.02
CA GLU A 12 11.53 -6.10 13.83
C GLU A 12 10.17 -5.40 13.71
N LEU A 13 10.16 -4.07 13.85
CA LEU A 13 8.93 -3.28 13.73
C LEU A 13 8.34 -3.36 12.31
N PHE A 14 9.20 -3.33 11.29
CA PHE A 14 8.79 -3.49 9.90
C PHE A 14 8.17 -4.87 9.65
N LYS A 15 8.81 -5.94 10.14
CA LYS A 15 8.32 -7.32 9.99
C LYS A 15 6.95 -7.54 10.61
N ARG A 16 6.61 -6.83 11.70
CA ARG A 16 5.27 -6.90 12.30
C ARG A 16 4.14 -6.42 11.38
N GLY A 17 4.46 -5.61 10.37
CA GLY A 17 3.52 -5.17 9.33
C GLY A 17 3.41 -6.12 8.15
N CYS A 18 4.24 -7.17 8.10
CA CYS A 18 4.33 -8.10 6.98
C CYS A 18 3.69 -9.46 7.33
N VAL A 19 3.34 -10.20 6.29
CA VAL A 19 2.92 -11.60 6.35
C VAL A 19 3.87 -12.43 5.48
N SER A 20 4.36 -13.53 6.04
CA SER A 20 5.38 -14.38 5.41
C SER A 20 4.80 -15.68 4.88
N THR A 21 3.66 -16.12 5.40
CA THR A 21 2.97 -17.35 4.96
C THR A 21 1.49 -17.10 4.68
N VAL A 22 0.86 -18.06 4.01
CA VAL A 22 -0.58 -18.02 3.72
C VAL A 22 -1.40 -18.08 5.02
N GLU A 23 -0.91 -18.81 6.02
CA GLU A 23 -1.55 -18.94 7.33
C GLU A 23 -1.52 -17.63 8.12
N GLU A 24 -0.37 -16.94 8.14
CA GLU A 24 -0.25 -15.59 8.71
C GLU A 24 -1.17 -14.60 7.98
N CYS A 25 -1.22 -14.69 6.65
CA CYS A 25 -2.10 -13.89 5.81
C CYS A 25 -3.58 -14.14 6.13
N LEU A 26 -3.98 -15.41 6.33
CA LEU A 26 -5.34 -15.79 6.73
C LEU A 26 -5.69 -15.27 8.13
N ALA A 27 -4.79 -15.43 9.10
CA ALA A 27 -5.00 -14.94 10.46
C ALA A 27 -5.18 -13.41 10.49
N ALA A 28 -4.33 -12.68 9.77
CA ALA A 28 -4.45 -11.23 9.64
C ALA A 28 -5.72 -10.82 8.87
N SER A 29 -6.09 -11.57 7.82
CA SER A 29 -7.31 -11.31 7.03
C SER A 29 -8.58 -11.52 7.86
N ASN A 30 -8.62 -12.53 8.72
CA ASN A 30 -9.73 -12.77 9.64
C ASN A 30 -9.87 -11.64 10.67
N LYS A 31 -8.75 -11.02 11.08
CA LYS A 31 -8.76 -9.89 12.01
C LYS A 31 -9.33 -8.60 11.39
N ILE A 32 -9.01 -8.31 10.13
CA ILE A 32 -9.46 -7.07 9.44
C ILE A 32 -10.75 -7.26 8.62
N GLY A 33 -11.08 -8.51 8.31
CA GLY A 33 -12.22 -8.95 7.51
C GLY A 33 -12.05 -8.75 6.00
N PHE A 34 -12.74 -9.56 5.21
CA PHE A 34 -12.78 -9.46 3.74
C PHE A 34 -13.72 -8.34 3.24
N PRO A 35 -13.57 -7.85 1.99
CA PRO A 35 -12.43 -8.11 1.10
C PRO A 35 -11.16 -7.36 1.55
N ILE A 36 -10.01 -7.93 1.21
CA ILE A 36 -8.68 -7.38 1.53
C ILE A 36 -7.86 -7.14 0.25
N MET A 37 -6.78 -6.39 0.39
CA MET A 37 -5.76 -6.19 -0.64
C MET A 37 -4.44 -6.77 -0.14
N GLY A 38 -3.89 -7.73 -0.87
CA GLY A 38 -2.50 -8.17 -0.71
C GLY A 38 -1.57 -7.32 -1.55
N LYS A 39 -0.49 -6.83 -0.95
CA LYS A 39 0.46 -5.92 -1.61
C LYS A 39 1.90 -6.31 -1.32
N ALA A 40 2.73 -6.35 -2.35
CA ALA A 40 4.19 -6.34 -2.19
C ALA A 40 4.65 -4.95 -1.75
N SER A 41 5.52 -4.88 -0.74
CA SER A 41 6.04 -3.63 -0.18
C SER A 41 6.95 -2.87 -1.15
N GLU A 42 7.57 -3.58 -2.09
CA GLU A 42 8.48 -3.00 -3.09
C GLU A 42 7.84 -2.95 -4.49
N GLY A 43 6.53 -3.19 -4.57
CA GLY A 43 5.75 -3.05 -5.80
C GLY A 43 5.56 -1.60 -6.20
N GLY A 44 5.64 -1.31 -7.50
CA GLY A 44 5.43 0.02 -8.08
C GLY A 44 4.54 -0.05 -9.31
N GLY A 45 3.77 1.02 -9.56
CA GLY A 45 2.89 1.14 -10.73
C GLY A 45 1.96 -0.07 -10.83
N GLY A 46 1.15 -0.33 -9.81
CA GLY A 46 0.12 -1.38 -9.82
C GLY A 46 0.60 -2.84 -9.78
N LYS A 47 1.90 -3.12 -9.79
CA LYS A 47 2.47 -4.47 -9.68
C LYS A 47 2.48 -4.97 -8.24
N GLY A 48 2.31 -6.28 -8.06
CA GLY A 48 2.29 -6.92 -6.75
C GLY A 48 1.06 -6.55 -5.94
N ILE A 49 -0.07 -6.23 -6.59
CA ILE A 49 -1.32 -5.86 -5.94
C ILE A 49 -2.40 -6.86 -6.35
N GLN A 50 -2.98 -7.55 -5.38
CA GLN A 50 -4.07 -8.51 -5.60
C GLN A 50 -5.22 -8.21 -4.64
N LYS A 51 -6.43 -8.11 -5.19
CA LYS A 51 -7.67 -8.11 -4.42
C LYS A 51 -7.99 -9.55 -4.03
N VAL A 52 -8.49 -9.75 -2.80
CA VAL A 52 -8.92 -11.06 -2.31
C VAL A 52 -10.30 -10.91 -1.67
N ASP A 53 -11.29 -11.61 -2.20
CA ASP A 53 -12.68 -11.48 -1.75
C ASP A 53 -13.06 -12.44 -0.62
N ASN A 54 -12.35 -13.57 -0.48
CA ASN A 54 -12.61 -14.61 0.53
C ASN A 54 -11.32 -15.38 0.91
N ALA A 55 -11.44 -16.31 1.87
CA ALA A 55 -10.30 -17.05 2.40
C ALA A 55 -9.74 -18.07 1.38
N GLU A 56 -10.59 -18.63 0.54
CA GLU A 56 -10.27 -19.65 -0.45
C GLU A 56 -9.32 -19.11 -1.55
N GLU A 57 -9.42 -17.81 -1.85
CA GLU A 57 -8.57 -17.14 -2.84
C GLU A 57 -7.16 -16.79 -2.32
N LEU A 58 -6.96 -16.72 -1.00
CA LEU A 58 -5.70 -16.26 -0.39
C LEU A 58 -4.45 -17.00 -0.88
N PRO A 59 -4.41 -18.36 -0.95
CA PRO A 59 -3.20 -19.07 -1.36
C PRO A 59 -2.78 -18.70 -2.78
N THR A 60 -3.76 -18.58 -3.69
CA THR A 60 -3.53 -18.22 -5.08
C THR A 60 -3.06 -16.78 -5.20
N CYS A 61 -3.71 -15.85 -4.50
CA CYS A 61 -3.33 -14.44 -4.52
C CYS A 61 -1.93 -14.21 -3.94
N PHE A 62 -1.60 -14.88 -2.83
CA PHE A 62 -0.28 -14.78 -2.20
C PHE A 62 0.84 -15.21 -3.17
N ARG A 63 0.70 -16.36 -3.83
CA ARG A 63 1.66 -16.83 -4.85
C ARG A 63 1.78 -15.86 -6.02
N ARG A 64 0.68 -15.26 -6.47
CA ARG A 64 0.71 -14.26 -7.56
C ARG A 64 1.49 -13.02 -7.17
N VAL A 65 1.28 -12.49 -5.96
CA VAL A 65 2.06 -11.34 -5.47
C VAL A 65 3.55 -11.67 -5.40
N GLN A 66 3.90 -12.85 -4.88
CA GLN A 66 5.29 -13.31 -4.83
C GLN A 66 5.91 -13.45 -6.23
N ALA A 67 5.15 -13.95 -7.21
CA ALA A 67 5.63 -14.09 -8.58
C ALA A 67 5.82 -12.75 -9.30
N GLU A 68 4.95 -11.76 -9.05
CA GLU A 68 5.06 -10.43 -9.65
C GLU A 68 6.22 -9.61 -9.06
N VAL A 69 6.51 -9.77 -7.77
CA VAL A 69 7.62 -9.08 -7.08
C VAL A 69 8.40 -10.07 -6.19
N PRO A 70 9.29 -10.89 -6.78
CA PRO A 70 10.04 -11.91 -6.05
C PRO A 70 10.90 -11.33 -4.92
N GLY A 71 10.85 -11.97 -3.74
CA GLY A 71 11.64 -11.56 -2.57
C GLY A 71 11.06 -10.38 -1.78
N SER A 72 10.03 -9.71 -2.29
CA SER A 72 9.45 -8.54 -1.63
C SER A 72 8.61 -8.94 -0.41
N PRO A 73 8.74 -8.23 0.72
CA PRO A 73 7.83 -8.40 1.86
C PRO A 73 6.38 -8.13 1.44
N ILE A 74 5.46 -8.97 1.89
CA ILE A 74 4.03 -8.82 1.58
C ILE A 74 3.32 -8.29 2.82
N PHE A 75 2.41 -7.35 2.64
CA PHE A 75 1.47 -6.92 3.67
C PHE A 75 0.04 -6.99 3.14
N ILE A 76 -0.92 -7.02 4.06
CA ILE A 76 -2.34 -6.95 3.71
C ILE A 76 -2.98 -5.71 4.30
N MET A 77 -4.01 -5.21 3.63
CA MET A 77 -4.82 -4.11 4.13
C MET A 77 -6.29 -4.29 3.77
N LYS A 78 -7.18 -3.67 4.54
CA LYS A 78 -8.60 -3.64 4.24
C LYS A 78 -8.84 -2.89 2.93
N LEU A 79 -9.66 -3.45 2.04
CA LEU A 79 -10.10 -2.72 0.85
C LEU A 79 -11.12 -1.64 1.24
N ALA A 80 -10.76 -0.38 1.07
CA ALA A 80 -11.70 0.74 1.13
C ALA A 80 -12.59 0.74 -0.14
N LYS A 81 -13.91 0.80 0.03
CA LYS A 81 -14.89 0.81 -1.06
C LYS A 81 -15.52 2.21 -1.18
N GLY A 82 -15.80 2.65 -2.40
CA GLY A 82 -16.45 3.93 -2.66
C GLY A 82 -15.64 5.14 -2.19
N ALA A 83 -14.32 5.00 -2.04
CA ALA A 83 -13.43 6.04 -1.57
C ALA A 83 -12.85 6.84 -2.75
N ARG A 84 -12.57 8.13 -2.50
CA ARG A 84 -11.74 8.94 -3.39
C ARG A 84 -10.26 8.70 -3.08
N HIS A 85 -9.42 8.65 -4.10
CA HIS A 85 -7.96 8.62 -3.95
C HIS A 85 -7.43 10.04 -4.12
N LEU A 86 -7.09 10.68 -3.00
CA LEU A 86 -6.57 12.04 -2.99
C LEU A 86 -5.09 12.05 -2.63
N GLU A 87 -4.32 12.87 -3.34
CA GLU A 87 -2.90 13.06 -3.08
C GLU A 87 -2.60 14.52 -2.77
N VAL A 88 -1.75 14.77 -1.77
CA VAL A 88 -1.29 16.13 -1.46
C VAL A 88 0.09 16.34 -2.09
N GLN A 89 0.24 17.39 -2.89
CA GLN A 89 1.56 17.78 -3.37
C GLN A 89 2.34 18.47 -2.26
N LEU A 90 3.42 17.84 -1.82
CA LEU A 90 4.34 18.39 -0.84
C LEU A 90 5.58 18.99 -1.55
N LEU A 91 6.08 20.10 -1.01
CA LEU A 91 7.35 20.71 -1.39
C LEU A 91 8.12 21.02 -0.11
N ALA A 92 9.38 20.58 -0.04
CA ALA A 92 10.24 20.79 1.12
C ALA A 92 11.58 21.40 0.72
N ASN A 93 12.16 22.21 1.61
CA ASN A 93 13.50 22.77 1.44
C ASN A 93 14.49 22.14 2.44
N ASN A 94 15.78 22.40 2.24
CA ASN A 94 16.85 21.86 3.09
C ASN A 94 16.93 22.50 4.48
N TYR A 95 16.12 23.54 4.75
CA TYR A 95 16.06 24.23 6.03
C TYR A 95 14.98 23.65 6.96
N GLY A 96 14.33 22.57 6.53
CA GLY A 96 13.31 21.87 7.31
C GLY A 96 11.91 22.47 7.19
N ASN A 97 11.67 23.35 6.21
CA ASN A 97 10.33 23.81 5.88
C ASN A 97 9.72 22.86 4.87
N ALA A 98 8.46 22.46 5.11
CA ALA A 98 7.65 21.72 4.16
C ALA A 98 6.29 22.40 4.04
N ILE A 99 5.81 22.57 2.82
CA ILE A 99 4.51 23.14 2.50
C ILE A 99 3.69 22.15 1.69
N SER A 100 2.36 22.24 1.83
CA SER A 100 1.42 21.68 0.87
C SER A 100 1.13 22.72 -0.21
N LEU A 101 1.08 22.31 -1.48
CA LEU A 101 0.62 23.18 -2.56
C LEU A 101 -0.91 23.05 -2.69
N PHE A 102 -1.38 21.96 -3.29
CA PHE A 102 -2.78 21.61 -3.45
C PHE A 102 -2.92 20.08 -3.53
N GLY A 103 -4.16 19.60 -3.63
CA GLY A 103 -4.46 18.20 -3.88
C GLY A 103 -4.54 17.84 -5.37
N ARG A 104 -4.42 16.53 -5.62
CA ARG A 104 -4.88 15.87 -6.85
C ARG A 104 -5.93 14.83 -6.50
N ASP A 105 -7.00 14.77 -7.29
CA ASP A 105 -7.91 13.63 -7.32
C ASP A 105 -7.46 12.66 -8.41
N CYS A 106 -7.02 11.47 -7.99
CA CYS A 106 -6.63 10.38 -8.87
C CYS A 106 -7.57 9.17 -8.72
N SER A 107 -8.82 9.40 -8.34
CA SER A 107 -9.83 8.35 -8.11
C SER A 107 -10.15 7.53 -9.35
N ILE A 108 -10.00 8.11 -10.54
CA ILE A 108 -10.25 7.42 -11.82
C ILE A 108 -9.05 6.53 -12.16
N GLN A 109 -9.18 5.26 -11.79
CA GLN A 109 -8.13 4.26 -11.94
C GLN A 109 -8.64 3.03 -12.70
N ARG A 110 -7.78 2.41 -13.49
CA ARG A 110 -8.04 1.10 -14.11
C ARG A 110 -6.88 0.17 -13.79
N LYS A 111 -7.19 -1.02 -13.24
CA LYS A 111 -6.18 -2.00 -12.81
C LYS A 111 -5.07 -1.39 -11.93
N HIS A 112 -5.46 -0.55 -10.97
CA HIS A 112 -4.55 0.13 -10.04
C HIS A 112 -3.52 1.08 -10.70
N GLN A 113 -3.76 1.48 -11.96
CA GLN A 113 -3.09 2.61 -12.60
C GLN A 113 -4.01 3.82 -12.58
N LYS A 114 -3.43 4.99 -12.31
CA LYS A 114 -4.11 6.27 -12.52
C LYS A 114 -4.33 6.48 -14.01
N ILE A 115 -5.56 6.85 -14.39
CA ILE A 115 -5.94 7.09 -15.79
C ILE A 115 -6.23 8.57 -16.01
N ILE A 116 -6.99 9.17 -15.10
CA ILE A 116 -7.30 10.60 -15.11
C ILE A 116 -6.91 11.15 -13.74
N GLU A 117 -6.24 12.31 -13.76
CA GLU A 117 -5.88 13.05 -12.58
C GLU A 117 -6.39 14.49 -12.73
N GLU A 118 -7.11 14.97 -11.72
CA GLU A 118 -7.60 16.35 -11.64
C GLU A 118 -6.85 17.07 -10.52
N ALA A 119 -6.54 18.36 -10.69
CA ALA A 119 -5.82 19.17 -9.71
C ALA A 119 -6.75 20.19 -9.04
N LEU A 120 -6.34 20.69 -7.86
CA LEU A 120 -7.09 21.62 -6.99
C LEU A 120 -8.22 20.95 -6.18
N ALA A 121 -8.08 19.64 -5.92
CA ALA A 121 -8.91 18.91 -4.97
C ALA A 121 -8.60 19.27 -3.50
#